data_AF-A0A749BFS3-F1
#
_entry.id   AF-A0A749BFS3-F1
#
_cell.length_a   1.000
_cell.length_b   1.000
_cell.length_c   1.000
_cell.angle_alpha   90.00
_cell.angle_beta   90.00
_cell.angle_gamma   90.00
#
_symmetry.space_group_name_H-M   'P 1'
#
loop_
_entity.id
_entity.type
_entity.pdbx_description
1 polymer ?
#
loop_
_entity_poly.entity_id
_entity_poly.type
_entity_poly.pdbx_seq_one_letter_code
_entity_poly.pdbx_strand_id
1 'polypeptide(L)' 'MSAGTLTLTNDTDAVTGSGTAFTAELAAGDFIVVTVGGIPYTLPVKAVNNNTSLTLVSVYTGPTQSGAAWSAVPRVA' A
#
# COMPACT_ATOMS: atom_id res chain seq x y z
N MET A 1 6.52 -4.96 -9.96
CA MET A 1 6.71 -4.90 -8.50
C MET A 1 7.47 -3.64 -8.20
N SER A 2 6.92 -2.79 -7.34
CA SER A 2 7.55 -1.55 -6.89
C SER A 2 8.71 -1.82 -5.95
N ALA A 3 9.59 -0.85 -5.75
CA ALA A 3 10.72 -0.97 -4.83
C ALA A 3 10.26 -0.96 -3.37
N GLY A 4 11.07 -1.58 -2.49
CA GLY A 4 10.78 -1.64 -1.07
C GLY A 4 9.64 -2.61 -0.72
N THR A 5 9.23 -2.56 0.55
CA THR A 5 8.21 -3.47 1.12
C THR A 5 7.22 -2.73 1.99
N LEU A 6 6.03 -3.30 2.15
CA LEU A 6 4.97 -2.75 3.00
C LEU A 6 4.82 -3.53 4.30
N THR A 7 4.46 -2.81 5.35
CA THR A 7 3.84 -3.39 6.54
C THR A 7 2.37 -2.98 6.57
N LEU A 8 1.52 -3.99 6.60
CA LEU A 8 0.08 -3.89 6.71
C LEU A 8 -0.34 -4.49 8.04
N THR A 9 -1.20 -3.79 8.76
CA THR A 9 -1.74 -4.24 10.05
C THR A 9 -3.24 -4.40 9.91
N ASN A 10 -3.77 -5.51 10.40
CA ASN A 10 -5.21 -5.78 10.37
C ASN A 10 -5.98 -4.68 11.12
N ASP A 11 -7.14 -4.31 10.58
CA ASP A 11 -8.08 -3.35 11.17
C ASP A 11 -7.53 -1.91 11.31
N THR A 12 -6.54 -1.54 10.48
CA THR A 12 -6.09 -0.15 10.34
C THR A 12 -6.02 0.28 8.88
N ASP A 13 -6.09 1.59 8.64
CA ASP A 13 -5.91 2.21 7.33
C ASP A 13 -4.47 2.70 7.10
N ALA A 14 -3.59 2.61 8.10
CA ALA A 14 -2.21 3.04 7.98
C ALA A 14 -1.34 1.98 7.30
N VAL A 15 -0.59 2.40 6.29
CA VAL A 15 0.44 1.58 5.63
C VAL A 15 1.79 2.22 5.84
N THR A 16 2.74 1.41 6.28
CA THR A 16 4.15 1.84 6.41
C THR A 16 5.00 1.13 5.38
N GLY A 17 5.89 1.89 4.74
CA GLY A 17 6.82 1.40 3.74
C GLY A 17 8.26 1.39 4.28
N SER A 18 9.05 0.44 3.79
CA SER A 18 10.52 0.41 3.98
C SER A 18 11.18 0.36 2.61
N GLY A 19 12.07 1.31 2.33
CA GLY A 19 12.72 1.44 1.01
C GLY A 19 11.77 1.86 -0.12
N THR A 20 10.59 2.39 0.21
CA THR A 20 9.57 2.86 -0.75
C THR A 20 9.79 4.33 -1.12
N ALA A 21 9.22 4.75 -2.25
CA ALA A 21 9.21 6.13 -2.71
C ALA A 21 7.78 6.59 -3.05
N PHE A 22 6.84 6.49 -2.10
CA PHE A 22 5.41 6.69 -2.39
C PHE A 22 5.07 8.02 -3.09
N THR A 23 5.74 9.13 -2.75
CA THR A 23 5.43 10.44 -3.37
C THR A 23 5.81 10.51 -4.85
N ALA A 24 6.67 9.60 -5.33
CA ALA A 24 7.07 9.51 -6.73
C ALA A 24 6.23 8.48 -7.51
N GLU A 25 5.66 7.49 -6.83
CA GLU A 25 4.98 6.36 -7.46
C GLU A 25 3.46 6.41 -7.36
N LEU A 26 2.90 7.18 -6.41
CA LEU A 26 1.49 7.17 -6.06
C LEU A 26 0.95 8.58 -5.80
N ALA A 27 -0.32 8.76 -6.12
CA ALA A 27 -1.16 9.86 -5.66
C ALA A 27 -2.39 9.32 -4.91
N ALA A 28 -3.07 10.21 -4.19
CA ALA A 28 -4.40 9.91 -3.65
C ALA A 28 -5.32 9.43 -4.78
N GLY A 29 -6.12 8.39 -4.55
CA GLY A 29 -7.02 7.77 -5.53
C GLY A 29 -6.39 6.71 -6.43
N ASP A 30 -5.08 6.49 -6.37
CA ASP A 30 -4.44 5.32 -6.99
C ASP A 30 -4.70 4.06 -6.15
N PHE A 31 -4.24 2.91 -6.66
CA PHE A 31 -4.32 1.64 -5.95
C PHE A 31 -2.92 1.05 -5.72
N ILE A 32 -2.80 0.27 -4.66
CA ILE A 32 -1.68 -0.65 -4.46
C ILE A 32 -2.20 -2.09 -4.47
N VAL A 33 -1.44 -3.00 -5.06
CA VAL A 33 -1.71 -4.45 -5.00
C VAL A 33 -0.61 -5.13 -4.21
N VAL A 34 -1.01 -5.93 -3.22
CA VAL A 34 -0.16 -6.77 -2.37
C VAL A 34 -0.70 -8.19 -2.34
N THR A 35 0.16 -9.19 -2.19
CA THR A 35 -0.27 -10.57 -1.93
C THR A 35 0.15 -10.97 -0.53
N VAL A 36 -0.82 -11.29 0.32
CA VAL A 36 -0.61 -11.68 1.72
C VAL A 36 -1.22 -13.06 1.93
N GLY A 37 -0.43 -14.02 2.41
CA GLY A 37 -0.89 -15.41 2.59
C GLY A 37 -1.39 -16.08 1.32
N GLY A 38 -0.91 -15.66 0.14
CA GLY A 38 -1.36 -16.17 -1.16
C GLY A 38 -2.63 -15.51 -1.72
N ILE A 39 -3.22 -14.55 -0.99
CA ILE A 39 -4.42 -13.82 -1.42
C ILE A 39 -4.03 -12.41 -1.88
N PRO A 40 -4.42 -11.98 -3.10
CA PRO A 40 -4.18 -10.62 -3.56
C PRO A 40 -5.19 -9.65 -2.93
N TYR A 41 -4.68 -8.53 -2.42
CA TYR A 41 -5.48 -7.41 -1.92
C TYR A 41 -5.22 -6.18 -2.79
N THR A 42 -6.29 -5.58 -3.30
CA THR A 42 -6.25 -4.30 -4.02
C THR A 42 -6.71 -3.20 -3.06
N LEU A 43 -5.79 -2.32 -2.69
CA LEU A 43 -6.00 -1.34 -1.63
C LEU A 43 -6.03 0.07 -2.21
N PRO A 44 -7.17 0.78 -2.14
CA PRO A 44 -7.28 2.16 -2.61
C PRO A 44 -6.52 3.13 -1.69
N VAL A 45 -5.67 3.96 -2.27
CA VAL A 45 -4.89 4.99 -1.56
C VAL A 45 -5.78 6.20 -1.30
N LYS A 46 -5.93 6.58 -0.04
CA LYS A 46 -6.63 7.81 0.37
C LYS A 46 -5.71 9.02 0.32
N ALA A 47 -4.52 8.90 0.91
CA ALA A 47 -3.51 9.95 0.89
C ALA A 47 -2.10 9.36 1.00
N VAL A 48 -1.14 9.98 0.31
CA VAL A 48 0.29 9.74 0.51
C VAL A 48 0.82 10.79 1.49
N ASN A 49 1.27 10.34 2.66
CA ASN A 49 1.72 11.26 3.72
C ASN A 49 3.18 11.67 3.50
N ASN A 50 4.02 10.70 3.12
CA ASN A 50 5.44 10.87 2.76
C ASN A 50 5.94 9.61 2.02
N ASN A 51 7.24 9.52 1.75
CA ASN A 51 7.85 8.42 0.99
C ASN A 51 7.62 7.01 1.59
N THR A 52 7.35 6.93 2.89
CA THR A 52 7.25 5.67 3.65
C THR A 52 5.95 5.55 4.43
N SER A 53 4.96 6.41 4.20
CA SER A 53 3.67 6.34 4.87
C SER A 53 2.55 6.81 3.94
N LEU A 54 1.48 6.03 3.90
CA LEU A 54 0.22 6.39 3.25
C LEU A 54 -0.97 5.90 4.09
N THR A 55 -2.15 6.42 3.78
CA THR A 55 -3.43 5.98 4.35
C THR A 55 -4.32 5.39 3.27
N LEU A 56 -5.10 4.37 3.62
CA LEU A 56 -6.07 3.72 2.75
C LEU A 56 -7.45 4.35 2.88
N VAL A 57 -8.30 4.13 1.88
CA VAL A 57 -9.71 4.60 1.93
C VAL A 57 -10.52 3.79 2.93
N SER A 58 -10.20 2.50 3.08
CA SER A 58 -10.83 1.59 4.03
C SER A 58 -9.76 0.82 4.79
N VAL A 59 -10.09 0.40 6.02
CA VAL A 59 -9.19 -0.41 6.83
C VAL A 59 -8.80 -1.69 6.10
N TYR A 60 -7.56 -2.11 6.28
CA TYR A 60 -7.05 -3.35 5.73
C TYR A 60 -7.61 -4.55 6.51
N THR A 61 -8.35 -5.42 5.81
CA THR A 61 -9.05 -6.57 6.41
C THR A 61 -8.29 -7.89 6.30
N GLY A 62 -7.11 -7.87 5.68
CA GLY A 62 -6.26 -9.07 5.57
C GLY A 62 -5.39 -9.31 6.82
N PRO A 63 -4.58 -10.38 6.80
CA PRO A 63 -3.64 -10.70 7.88
C PRO A 63 -2.56 -9.62 8.04
N THR A 64 -2.19 -9.30 9.29
CA THR A 64 -1.02 -8.46 9.58
C THR A 64 0.25 -9.08 9.01
N GLN A 65 0.96 -8.34 8.18
CA GLN A 65 2.20 -8.79 7.55
C GLN A 65 3.17 -7.62 7.37
N SER A 66 4.45 -7.86 7.70
CA SER A 66 5.56 -6.98 7.33
C SER A 66 6.37 -7.59 6.19
N GLY A 67 7.08 -6.74 5.45
CA GLY A 67 7.92 -7.18 4.33
C GLY A 67 7.12 -7.57 3.08
N ALA A 68 5.85 -7.16 2.98
CA ALA A 68 5.00 -7.50 1.85
C ALA A 68 5.48 -6.81 0.58
N ALA A 69 5.70 -7.59 -0.47
CA ALA A 69 5.97 -7.05 -1.80
C ALA A 69 4.70 -6.44 -2.39
N TRP A 70 4.85 -5.38 -3.18
CA TRP A 70 3.72 -4.57 -3.64
C TRP A 70 3.93 -4.06 -5.07
N SER A 71 2.85 -3.58 -5.68
CA SER A 71 2.89 -2.87 -6.96
C SER A 71 1.94 -1.68 -6.94
N ALA A 72 2.43 -0.53 -7.39
CA ALA A 72 1.57 0.62 -7.69
C ALA A 72 0.69 0.33 -8.92
N VAL A 73 -0.57 0.75 -8.86
CA VAL A 73 -1.51 0.75 -9.98
C VAL A 73 -2.02 2.19 -10.13
N PRO A 74 -1.37 2.99 -11.01
CA PRO A 74 -1.77 4.37 -11.27
C PRO A 74 -3.16 4.42 -11.91
N ARG A 75 -3.93 5.47 -11.60
CA ARG A 75 -5.14 5.76 -12.37
C ARG A 75 -4.79 6.02 -13.85
N VAL A 76 -5.71 5.68 -14.75
CA VAL A 76 -5.66 6.19 -16.12
C VAL A 76 -6.13 7.65 -16.09
N ALA A 77 -5.37 8.55 -16.70
CA ALA A 77 -5.70 9.98 -16.80
C ALA A 77 -6.83 10.23 -17.81
#